data_AF-A0A644WP54-F1
#
_entry.id   AF-A0A644WP54-F1
#
_cell.length_a   1.000
_cell.length_b   1.000
_cell.length_c   1.000
_cell.angle_alpha   90.00
_cell.angle_beta   90.00
_cell.angle_gamma   90.00
#
_symmetry.space_group_name_H-M   'P 1'
#
loop_
_entity.id
_entity.type
_entity.pdbx_description
1 polymer ?
#
loop_
_entity_poly.entity_id
_entity_poly.type
_entity_poly.pdbx_seq_one_letter_code
_entity_poly.pdbx_strand_id
1 'polypeptide(L)'
;MDNQQVNWANVGLRMVQGLTTVIDAIRQLDAQEASLVMKLLGKTCMRTMKEGVGHQFGIALVETSAQLAMSEKLVVEDVLKIISSIIGRLYFTASSEEEKLLVAQLEDAVKNYQII
;
A
#
# COMPACT_ATOMS: atom_id res chain seq x y z
N MET A 1 28.81 -22.91 17.11
CA MET A 1 27.97 -22.35 16.04
C MET A 1 28.91 -21.67 15.07
N ASP A 2 29.14 -22.29 13.92
CA ASP A 2 29.99 -21.72 12.89
C ASP A 2 29.37 -20.41 12.39
N ASN A 3 30.14 -19.32 12.50
CA ASN A 3 29.78 -18.05 11.87
C ASN A 3 29.85 -18.28 10.36
N GLN A 4 28.71 -18.59 9.74
CA GLN A 4 28.56 -18.49 8.29
C GLN A 4 28.90 -17.06 7.91
N GLN A 5 30.04 -16.88 7.26
CA GLN A 5 30.48 -15.60 6.72
C GLN A 5 29.41 -15.16 5.71
N VAL A 6 28.57 -14.20 6.09
CA VAL A 6 27.52 -13.67 5.22
C VAL A 6 28.20 -13.07 4.00
N ASN A 7 28.05 -13.72 2.85
CA ASN A 7 28.55 -13.20 1.59
C ASN A 7 27.63 -12.07 1.12
N TRP A 8 28.07 -10.84 1.38
CA TRP A 8 27.39 -9.60 1.01
C TRP A 8 27.44 -9.29 -0.49
N ALA A 9 28.26 -10.00 -1.26
CA ALA A 9 28.27 -9.86 -2.71
C ALA A 9 26.87 -10.20 -3.27
N ASN A 10 26.36 -9.35 -4.15
CA ASN A 10 25.06 -9.52 -4.81
C ASN A 10 23.84 -9.50 -3.85
N VAL A 11 23.97 -8.97 -2.62
CA VAL A 11 22.80 -8.81 -1.73
C VAL A 11 21.77 -7.87 -2.35
N GLY A 12 22.21 -6.73 -2.90
CA GLY A 12 21.31 -5.82 -3.61
C GLY A 12 20.56 -6.48 -4.76
N LEU A 13 21.24 -7.29 -5.58
CA LEU A 13 20.63 -8.04 -6.68
C LEU A 13 19.58 -9.05 -6.18
N ARG A 14 19.91 -9.83 -5.15
CA ARG A 14 19.00 -10.81 -4.54
C ARG A 14 17.78 -10.14 -3.90
N MET A 15 17.96 -8.96 -3.28
CA MET A 15 16.85 -8.17 -2.74
C MET A 15 15.93 -7.67 -3.84
N VAL A 16 16.47 -7.12 -4.93
CA VAL A 16 15.66 -6.68 -6.08
C VAL A 16 14.87 -7.85 -6.66
N GLN A 17 15.51 -9.00 -6.88
CA GLN A 17 14.83 -10.21 -7.35
C GLN A 17 13.69 -10.64 -6.43
N GLY A 18 13.95 -10.71 -5.11
CA GLY A 18 12.92 -11.04 -4.13
C GLY A 18 11.75 -10.05 -4.15
N LEU A 19 12.03 -8.75 -4.25
CA LEU A 19 10.99 -7.72 -4.34
C LEU A 19 10.18 -7.83 -5.64
N THR A 20 10.82 -8.10 -6.77
CA THR A 20 10.12 -8.36 -8.03
C THR A 20 9.18 -9.56 -7.91
N THR A 21 9.65 -10.66 -7.32
CA THR A 21 8.80 -11.84 -7.07
C THR A 21 7.60 -11.52 -6.16
N VAL A 22 7.81 -10.71 -5.12
CA VAL A 22 6.71 -10.27 -4.24
C VAL A 22 5.70 -9.41 -5.01
N ILE A 23 6.15 -8.50 -5.88
CA ILE A 23 5.26 -7.69 -6.72
C ILE A 23 4.43 -8.58 -7.64
N ASP A 24 5.04 -9.58 -8.27
CA ASP A 24 4.33 -10.50 -9.16
C ASP A 24 3.33 -11.39 -8.40
N ALA A 25 3.66 -11.83 -7.18
CA ALA A 25 2.72 -12.54 -6.32
C ALA A 25 1.53 -11.65 -5.94
N ILE A 26 1.76 -10.39 -5.58
CA ILE A 26 0.70 -9.42 -5.24
C ILE A 26 -0.26 -9.21 -6.43
N ARG A 27 0.26 -9.20 -7.67
CA ARG A 27 -0.55 -9.04 -8.90
C ARG A 27 -1.47 -10.23 -9.18
N GLN A 28 -1.17 -11.39 -8.61
CA GLN A 28 -1.94 -12.62 -8.80
C GLN A 28 -2.98 -12.85 -7.69
N LEU A 29 -3.00 -11.99 -6.66
CA LEU A 29 -3.91 -12.14 -5.54
C LEU A 29 -5.36 -12.04 -5.99
N ASP A 30 -6.19 -12.92 -5.45
CA ASP A 30 -7.64 -12.75 -5.56
C ASP A 30 -8.14 -11.61 -4.64
N ALA A 31 -9.42 -11.26 -4.75
CA ALA A 31 -10.01 -10.17 -3.98
C ALA A 31 -9.97 -10.42 -2.45
N GLN A 32 -10.04 -11.68 -2.01
CA GLN A 32 -9.99 -12.05 -0.59
C GLN A 32 -8.57 -11.93 -0.04
N GLU A 33 -7.57 -12.38 -0.79
CA GLU A 33 -6.17 -12.27 -0.43
C GLU A 33 -5.72 -10.80 -0.43
N ALA A 34 -6.11 -10.03 -1.45
CA ALA A 34 -5.85 -8.58 -1.51
C ALA A 34 -6.50 -7.84 -0.34
N SER A 35 -7.75 -8.20 0.02
CA SER A 35 -8.43 -7.68 1.22
C SER A 35 -7.63 -7.98 2.49
N LEU A 36 -7.18 -9.23 2.68
CA LEU A 36 -6.43 -9.62 3.87
C LEU A 36 -5.13 -8.84 4.01
N VAL A 37 -4.36 -8.71 2.92
CA VAL A 37 -3.12 -7.93 2.89
C VAL A 37 -3.41 -6.46 3.21
N MET A 38 -4.43 -5.87 2.59
CA MET A 38 -4.83 -4.48 2.83
C MET A 38 -5.23 -4.25 4.29
N LYS A 39 -5.97 -5.18 4.90
CA LYS A 39 -6.37 -5.13 6.31
C LYS A 39 -5.18 -5.21 7.25
N LEU A 40 -4.21 -6.07 6.96
CA LEU A 40 -2.99 -6.21 7.76
C LEU A 40 -2.12 -4.95 7.69
N LEU A 41 -1.94 -4.40 6.49
CA LEU A 41 -1.24 -3.13 6.30
C LEU A 41 -1.94 -2.00 7.07
N GLY A 42 -3.26 -1.88 6.93
CA GLY A 42 -4.03 -0.84 7.62
C GLY A 42 -3.91 -0.92 9.14
N LYS A 43 -4.06 -2.11 9.72
CA LYS A 43 -3.85 -2.34 11.17
C LYS A 43 -2.44 -2.00 11.61
N THR A 44 -1.44 -2.26 10.77
CA THR A 44 -0.04 -1.94 11.07
C THR A 44 0.15 -0.43 11.10
N CYS A 45 -0.32 0.29 10.08
CA CYS A 45 -0.29 1.75 10.03
C CYS A 45 -0.96 2.38 11.26
N MET A 46 -2.15 1.91 11.65
CA MET A 46 -2.86 2.40 12.84
C MET A 46 -2.10 2.14 14.14
N ARG A 47 -1.32 1.04 14.22
CA ARG A 47 -0.54 0.68 15.41
C ARG A 47 0.77 1.46 15.50
N THR A 48 1.42 1.72 14.36
CA THR A 48 2.71 2.41 14.31
C THR A 48 2.57 3.92 14.30
N MET A 49 1.50 4.44 13.67
CA MET A 49 1.18 5.86 13.60
C MET A 49 0.00 6.14 14.52
N LYS A 50 0.22 6.93 15.58
CA LYS A 50 -0.82 7.22 16.58
C LYS A 50 -1.85 8.24 16.10
N GLU A 51 -1.47 9.10 15.15
CA GLU A 51 -2.30 10.18 14.62
C GLU A 51 -1.81 10.60 13.22
N GLY A 52 -2.47 11.61 12.63
CA GLY A 52 -2.09 12.18 11.34
C GLY A 52 -2.47 11.31 10.12
N VAL A 53 -1.90 11.69 8.98
CA VAL A 53 -2.19 11.06 7.67
C VAL A 53 -1.87 9.57 7.67
N GLY A 54 -0.80 9.14 8.34
CA GLY A 54 -0.43 7.72 8.42
C GLY A 54 -1.45 6.88 9.19
N HIS A 55 -2.04 7.41 10.26
CA HIS A 55 -3.10 6.73 11.01
C HIS A 55 -4.39 6.64 10.20
N GLN A 56 -4.81 7.74 9.57
CA GLN A 56 -6.01 7.78 8.73
C GLN A 56 -5.88 6.95 7.47
N PHE A 57 -4.69 6.87 6.89
CA PHE A 57 -4.39 5.92 5.82
C PHE A 57 -4.64 4.49 6.30
N GLY A 58 -4.18 4.15 7.51
CA GLY A 58 -4.44 2.85 8.11
C GLY A 58 -5.94 2.53 8.27
N ILE A 59 -6.73 3.49 8.75
CA ILE A 59 -8.20 3.35 8.86
C ILE A 59 -8.82 3.11 7.47
N ALA A 60 -8.44 3.94 6.50
CA ALA A 60 -8.99 3.85 5.14
C ALA A 60 -8.68 2.49 4.50
N LEU A 61 -7.46 1.96 4.68
CA LEU A 61 -7.09 0.62 4.21
C LEU A 61 -7.96 -0.48 4.84
N VAL A 62 -8.25 -0.40 6.15
CA VAL A 62 -9.11 -1.38 6.82
C VAL A 62 -10.55 -1.31 6.31
N GLU A 63 -11.11 -0.11 6.15
CA GLU A 63 -12.48 0.05 5.65
C GLU A 63 -12.62 -0.44 4.20
N THR A 64 -11.68 -0.07 3.34
CA THR A 64 -11.67 -0.52 1.95
C THR A 64 -11.45 -2.03 1.87
N SER A 65 -10.63 -2.63 2.73
CA SER A 65 -10.45 -4.08 2.74
C SER A 65 -11.78 -4.84 2.94
N ALA A 66 -12.69 -4.30 3.74
CA ALA A 66 -14.01 -4.91 3.94
C ALA A 66 -14.86 -4.85 2.68
N GLN A 67 -14.76 -3.76 1.90
CA GLN A 67 -15.45 -3.61 0.62
C GLN A 67 -14.87 -4.57 -0.43
N LEU A 68 -13.53 -4.66 -0.49
CA LEU A 68 -12.80 -5.56 -1.40
C LEU A 68 -13.15 -7.03 -1.17
N ALA A 69 -13.34 -7.45 0.08
CA ALA A 69 -13.70 -8.82 0.42
C ALA A 69 -15.06 -9.26 -0.15
N MET A 70 -15.93 -8.30 -0.50
CA MET A 70 -17.24 -8.55 -1.09
C MET A 70 -17.23 -8.50 -2.62
N SER A 71 -16.10 -8.13 -3.23
CA SER A 71 -15.96 -8.05 -4.67
C SER A 71 -15.64 -9.43 -5.27
N GLU A 72 -16.39 -9.85 -6.29
CA GLU A 72 -16.10 -11.09 -7.03
C GLU A 72 -14.84 -10.99 -7.89
N LYS A 73 -14.52 -9.78 -8.37
CA LYS A 73 -13.34 -9.48 -9.17
C LYS A 73 -12.92 -8.05 -8.93
N LEU A 74 -11.61 -7.79 -8.92
CA LEU A 74 -11.07 -6.44 -9.03
C LEU A 74 -10.61 -6.17 -10.45
N VAL A 75 -11.05 -5.05 -10.99
CA VAL A 75 -10.44 -4.45 -12.19
C VAL A 75 -9.65 -3.22 -11.81
N VAL A 76 -8.72 -2.81 -12.69
CA VAL A 76 -7.82 -1.68 -12.46
C VAL A 76 -8.59 -0.39 -12.13
N GLU A 77 -9.72 -0.14 -12.79
CA GLU A 77 -10.56 1.04 -12.51
C GLU A 77 -11.10 1.07 -11.08
N ASP A 78 -11.50 -0.08 -10.53
CA ASP A 78 -11.99 -0.17 -9.16
C ASP A 78 -10.85 0.10 -8.17
N VAL A 79 -9.65 -0.43 -8.45
CA VAL A 79 -8.43 -0.13 -7.70
C VAL A 79 -8.15 1.37 -7.70
N LEU A 80 -8.19 2.01 -8.87
CA LEU A 80 -7.92 3.45 -9.01
C LEU A 80 -8.96 4.30 -8.28
N LYS A 81 -10.25 3.94 -8.34
CA LYS A 81 -11.31 4.62 -7.57
C LYS A 81 -11.09 4.49 -6.07
N ILE A 82 -10.76 3.28 -5.62
CA ILE A 82 -10.44 3.00 -4.22
C ILE A 82 -9.28 3.87 -3.73
N ILE A 83 -8.16 3.88 -4.45
CA ILE A 83 -6.97 4.62 -4.04
C ILE A 83 -7.27 6.13 -4.08
N SER A 84 -7.97 6.62 -5.10
CA SER A 84 -8.39 8.03 -5.19
C SER A 84 -9.28 8.44 -4.03
N SER A 85 -10.20 7.56 -3.60
CA SER A 85 -11.05 7.78 -2.43
C SER A 85 -10.24 7.87 -1.14
N ILE A 86 -9.26 6.97 -0.96
CA ILE A 86 -8.35 7.00 0.18
C ILE A 86 -7.58 8.32 0.22
N ILE A 87 -6.94 8.71 -0.89
CA ILE A 87 -6.17 9.97 -0.99
C ILE A 87 -7.04 11.19 -0.71
N GLY A 88 -8.26 11.23 -1.25
CA GLY A 88 -9.22 12.31 -0.96
C GLY A 88 -9.50 12.47 0.53
N ARG A 89 -9.58 11.38 1.29
CA ARG A 89 -9.73 11.44 2.76
C ARG A 89 -8.48 11.95 3.46
N LEU A 90 -7.30 11.60 2.96
CA LEU A 90 -6.03 12.08 3.52
C LEU A 90 -5.89 13.59 3.37
N TYR A 91 -6.38 14.19 2.28
CA TYR A 91 -6.38 15.64 2.11
C TYR A 91 -7.14 16.38 3.22
N PHE A 92 -8.24 15.82 3.71
CA PHE A 92 -9.00 16.41 4.83
C PHE A 92 -8.33 16.23 6.20
N THR A 93 -7.37 15.31 6.29
CA THR A 93 -6.63 15.01 7.53
C THR A 93 -5.30 15.75 7.59
N ALA A 94 -4.65 15.97 6.43
CA ALA A 94 -3.33 16.54 6.33
C ALA A 94 -3.27 17.92 6.99
N SER A 95 -2.47 18.01 8.05
CA SER A 95 -2.41 19.17 8.93
C SER A 95 -1.08 19.91 8.79
N SER A 96 0.02 19.18 8.59
CA SER A 96 1.34 19.74 8.35
C SER A 96 1.64 19.91 6.85
N GLU A 97 2.60 20.76 6.52
CA GLU A 97 3.06 20.92 5.13
C GLU A 97 3.69 19.64 4.57
N GLU A 98 4.37 18.88 5.41
CA GLU A 98 4.95 17.57 5.05
C GLU A 98 3.86 16.55 4.70
N GLU A 99 2.78 16.53 5.49
CA GLU A 99 1.61 15.69 5.22
C GLU A 99 0.90 16.09 3.93
N LYS A 100 0.72 17.40 3.68
CA LYS A 100 0.12 17.90 2.43
C LYS A 100 0.97 17.53 1.22
N LEU A 101 2.30 17.69 1.31
CA LEU A 101 3.23 17.30 0.26
C LEU A 101 3.14 15.80 -0.03
N LEU A 102 3.10 14.97 1.01
CA LEU A 102 2.93 13.52 0.87
C LEU A 102 1.63 13.17 0.14
N VAL A 103 0.51 13.77 0.53
CA VAL A 103 -0.79 13.50 -0.11
C VAL A 103 -0.79 13.94 -1.57
N ALA A 104 -0.17 15.08 -1.90
CA ALA A 104 -0.01 15.53 -3.29
C ALA A 104 0.85 14.56 -4.13
N GLN A 105 1.95 14.06 -3.57
CA GLN A 105 2.79 13.06 -4.25
C GLN A 105 2.04 11.75 -4.50
N LEU A 106 1.19 11.31 -3.57
CA LEU A 106 0.34 10.14 -3.76
C LEU A 106 -0.68 10.37 -4.88
N GLU A 107 -1.29 11.55 -4.94
CA GLU A 107 -2.24 11.91 -6.01
C GLU A 107 -1.58 11.88 -7.38
N ASP A 108 -0.40 12.49 -7.52
CA ASP A 108 0.35 12.51 -8.78
C ASP A 108 0.78 11.10 -9.20
N ALA A 109 1.19 10.25 -8.25
CA ALA A 109 1.50 8.86 -8.52
C ALA A 109 0.28 8.11 -9.11
N VAL A 110 -0.92 8.30 -8.55
CA VAL A 110 -2.15 7.67 -9.07
C VAL A 110 -2.53 8.19 -10.45
N LYS A 111 -2.39 9.50 -10.69
CA LYS A 111 -2.63 10.09 -12.03
C LYS A 111 -1.72 9.47 -13.09
N ASN A 112 -0.46 9.21 -12.76
CA ASN A 112 0.47 8.57 -13.68
C ASN A 112 0.07 7.13 -14.04
N TYR A 113 -0.62 6.41 -13.15
CA TYR A 113 -1.18 5.09 -13.44
C TYR A 113 -2.47 5.13 -14.27
N GLN A 114 -3.18 6.27 -14.31
CA GLN A 114 -4.37 6.45 -15.15
C GLN A 114 -4.04 6.69 -16.64
N ILE A 115 -2.78 6.99 -16.96
CA ILE A 115 -2.31 7.35 -18.31
C ILE A 115 -1.78 6.12 -19.08
N ILE A 116 -1.52 5.00 -18.39
CA ILE A 116 -0.99 3.75 -18.96
C ILE A 116 -2.15 2.82 -19.33
#